data_AF-A0A7C1X4A8-F1
#
_entry.id   AF-A0A7C1X4A8-F1
#
_cell.length_a   1.000
_cell.length_b   1.000
_cell.length_c   1.000
_cell.angle_alpha   90.00
_cell.angle_beta   90.00
_cell.angle_gamma   90.00
#
_symmetry.space_group_name_H-M   'P 1'
#
loop_
_entity.id
_entity.type
_entity.pdbx_description
1 polymer ?
#
loop_
_entity_poly.entity_id
_entity_poly.type
_entity_poly.pdbx_seq_one_letter_code
_entity_poly.pdbx_strand_id
1 'polypeptide(L)'
;MKSRIIASVLALAALSASAWSQSSPTPPPPFLQSICDKVARYSMVPEATPGTMGLPVFTVEGSSLLGDYFALRISNVLPGAHGCVIYSPADTPMAMPKYGAVFHPGPVMFTWPFTADQNGVSPPILELQSVDLAFMGVKMAAQGIILDPQAQGGVAFTDAVRVCFGDKTQAPQP
;
A
#
# COMPACT_ATOMS: atom_id res chain seq x y z
N MET A 1 51.54 -1.93 -56.11
CA MET A 1 51.60 -0.66 -56.86
C MET A 1 50.60 0.32 -56.23
N LYS A 2 51.10 1.48 -55.77
CA LYS A 2 50.42 2.77 -55.44
C LYS A 2 49.30 2.75 -54.35
N SER A 3 49.46 3.23 -53.11
CA SER A 3 50.07 4.47 -52.53
C SER A 3 49.14 5.71 -52.54
N ARG A 4 48.75 6.14 -51.32
CA ARG A 4 48.38 7.49 -50.81
C ARG A 4 46.97 8.01 -51.20
N ILE A 5 46.26 8.88 -50.47
CA ILE A 5 46.63 10.14 -49.80
C ILE A 5 45.63 10.49 -48.65
N ILE A 6 46.19 11.14 -47.64
CA ILE A 6 45.66 11.80 -46.42
C ILE A 6 44.85 13.07 -46.73
N ALA A 7 43.81 13.40 -45.96
CA ALA A 7 43.45 14.81 -45.69
C ALA A 7 42.61 15.00 -44.42
N SER A 8 43.21 15.71 -43.47
CA SER A 8 42.65 16.22 -42.21
C SER A 8 41.89 17.54 -42.40
N VAL A 9 40.75 17.73 -41.73
CA VAL A 9 40.16 19.04 -41.33
C VAL A 9 39.22 18.72 -40.15
N LEU A 10 39.54 18.89 -38.87
CA LEU A 10 39.78 20.10 -38.07
C LEU A 10 38.66 21.16 -38.17
N ALA A 11 37.63 21.10 -37.31
CA ALA A 11 36.92 22.30 -36.85
C ALA A 11 35.97 22.06 -35.66
N LEU A 12 36.25 22.82 -34.59
CA LEU A 12 35.34 23.39 -33.59
C LEU A 12 34.52 22.47 -32.67
N ALA A 13 35.15 22.15 -31.53
CA ALA A 13 34.45 21.90 -30.28
C ALA A 13 33.84 23.22 -29.76
N ALA A 14 32.52 23.37 -29.88
CA ALA A 14 31.78 24.37 -29.12
C ALA A 14 31.50 23.79 -27.73
N LEU A 15 32.17 24.33 -26.71
CA LEU A 15 31.86 24.07 -25.30
C LEU A 15 30.50 24.67 -24.97
N SER A 16 29.45 23.86 -25.07
CA SER A 16 28.17 24.14 -24.43
C SER A 16 28.35 23.93 -22.93
N ALA A 17 28.67 25.00 -22.20
CA ALA A 17 28.63 25.04 -20.75
C ALA A 17 27.19 24.74 -20.30
N SER A 18 26.92 23.45 -20.12
CA SER A 18 25.66 22.97 -19.56
C SER A 18 25.68 23.40 -18.10
N ALA A 19 24.96 24.46 -17.76
CA ALA A 19 24.70 24.81 -16.38
C ALA A 19 23.86 23.67 -15.79
N TRP A 20 24.54 22.74 -15.12
CA TRP A 20 23.89 21.77 -14.24
C TRP A 20 23.30 22.58 -13.10
N SER A 21 22.07 23.07 -13.28
CA SER A 21 21.25 23.53 -12.18
C SER A 21 21.08 22.34 -11.24
N GLN A 22 21.91 22.31 -10.20
CA GLN A 22 21.72 21.46 -9.05
C GLN A 22 20.39 21.88 -8.44
N SER A 23 19.31 21.21 -8.84
CA SER A 23 18.07 21.22 -8.07
C SER A 23 18.44 20.62 -6.72
N SER A 24 18.59 21.46 -5.71
CA SER A 24 18.71 21.02 -4.33
C SER A 24 17.62 19.98 -4.10
N PRO A 25 17.94 18.76 -3.65
CA PRO A 25 16.91 17.77 -3.37
C PRO A 25 15.94 18.39 -2.38
N THR A 26 14.72 18.64 -2.82
CA THR A 26 13.65 19.02 -1.91
C THR A 26 13.61 17.90 -0.88
N PRO A 27 13.82 18.18 0.43
CA PRO A 27 13.67 17.16 1.44
C PRO A 27 12.30 16.52 1.22
N PRO A 28 12.20 15.18 1.20
CA PRO A 28 10.90 14.55 1.09
C PRO A 28 10.01 15.17 2.17
N PRO A 29 8.74 15.49 1.86
CA PRO A 29 7.83 15.98 2.88
C PRO A 29 7.93 15.01 4.07
N PRO A 30 7.96 15.51 5.31
CA PRO A 30 8.00 14.64 6.47
C PRO A 30 6.87 13.63 6.28
N PHE A 31 7.24 12.35 6.11
CA PHE A 31 6.27 11.27 6.10
C PHE A 31 5.39 11.55 7.31
N LEU A 32 4.08 11.70 7.09
CA LEU A 32 3.13 11.85 8.17
C LEU A 32 3.21 10.55 8.96
N GLN A 33 4.16 10.48 9.89
CA GLN A 33 4.21 9.51 10.96
C GLN A 33 2.98 9.84 11.78
N SER A 34 1.82 9.32 11.36
CA SER A 34 0.56 9.44 12.07
C SER A 34 0.86 9.07 13.51
N ILE A 35 0.89 10.04 14.41
CA ILE A 35 1.36 9.82 15.77
C ILE A 35 0.31 8.89 16.40
N CYS A 36 0.74 7.68 16.77
CA CYS A 36 -0.09 6.82 17.61
C CYS A 36 -0.01 7.47 18.99
N ASP A 37 -0.92 8.38 19.28
CA ASP A 37 -1.05 8.98 20.62
C ASP A 37 -1.69 8.00 21.61
N LYS A 38 -1.25 6.72 21.59
CA LYS A 38 -1.78 5.59 22.37
C LYS A 38 -3.28 5.31 22.24
N VAL A 39 -3.98 6.10 21.41
CA VAL A 39 -5.40 5.98 21.11
C VAL A 39 -5.58 5.01 19.95
N ALA A 40 -6.43 4.00 20.15
CA ALA A 40 -6.82 3.10 19.07
C ALA A 40 -7.55 3.88 17.97
N ARG A 41 -7.09 3.77 16.73
CA ARG A 41 -7.67 4.45 15.57
C ARG A 41 -7.46 3.61 14.33
N TYR A 42 -8.39 3.71 13.40
CA TYR A 42 -8.11 3.32 12.03
C TYR A 42 -8.58 4.41 11.07
N SER A 43 -7.95 4.47 9.90
CA SER A 43 -8.35 5.36 8.82
C SER A 43 -8.26 4.64 7.49
N MET A 44 -9.26 4.84 6.63
CA MET A 44 -9.24 4.38 5.25
C MET A 44 -8.50 5.40 4.37
N VAL A 45 -7.69 4.92 3.45
CA VAL A 45 -7.09 5.71 2.36
C VAL A 45 -7.81 5.32 1.07
N PRO A 46 -8.66 6.21 0.52
CA PRO A 46 -9.57 5.87 -0.57
C PRO A 46 -8.82 5.72 -1.91
N GLU A 47 -8.45 4.50 -2.26
CA GLU A 47 -7.61 4.15 -3.41
C GLU A 47 -7.98 2.79 -4.03
N ALA A 48 -9.16 2.24 -3.70
CA ALA A 48 -9.68 1.02 -4.30
C ALA A 48 -9.78 1.13 -5.83
N THR A 49 -9.47 0.03 -6.53
CA THR A 49 -9.66 -0.08 -7.97
C THR A 49 -10.79 -1.06 -8.30
N PRO A 50 -11.57 -0.78 -9.36
CA PRO A 50 -12.69 -1.64 -9.73
C PRO A 50 -12.23 -2.99 -10.28
N GLY A 51 -12.94 -4.04 -9.88
CA GLY A 51 -12.95 -5.36 -10.51
C GLY A 51 -14.34 -5.74 -11.02
N THR A 52 -14.57 -7.03 -11.25
CA THR A 52 -15.84 -7.56 -11.80
C THR A 52 -17.05 -7.22 -10.93
N MET A 53 -16.89 -7.22 -9.60
CA MET A 53 -17.96 -6.92 -8.63
C MET A 53 -18.02 -5.44 -8.22
N GLY A 54 -17.30 -4.55 -8.92
CA GLY A 54 -17.12 -3.15 -8.51
C GLY A 54 -15.91 -2.97 -7.61
N LEU A 55 -15.99 -2.09 -6.60
CA LEU A 55 -14.87 -1.81 -5.70
C LEU A 55 -14.82 -2.88 -4.59
N PRO A 56 -13.73 -3.63 -4.43
CA PRO A 56 -13.58 -4.54 -3.30
C PRO A 56 -13.44 -3.73 -2.01
N VAL A 57 -14.12 -4.18 -0.95
CA VAL A 57 -14.22 -3.43 0.32
C VAL A 57 -13.35 -4.08 1.38
N PHE A 58 -12.43 -3.30 1.95
CA PHE A 58 -11.65 -3.71 3.12
C PHE A 58 -12.35 -3.21 4.39
N THR A 59 -12.79 -4.13 5.25
CA THR A 59 -13.44 -3.81 6.53
C THR A 59 -12.59 -4.23 7.71
N VAL A 60 -12.63 -3.42 8.77
CA VAL A 60 -12.14 -3.80 10.11
C VAL A 60 -13.33 -4.31 10.91
N GLU A 61 -13.23 -5.54 11.42
CA GLU A 61 -14.20 -6.13 12.34
C GLU A 61 -13.70 -5.99 13.78
N GLY A 62 -14.60 -5.62 14.70
CA GLY A 62 -14.24 -5.41 16.10
C GLY A 62 -13.60 -4.05 16.34
N SER A 63 -12.49 -4.02 17.09
CA SER A 63 -11.85 -2.79 17.56
C SER A 63 -10.34 -2.94 17.62
N SER A 64 -9.61 -1.83 17.37
CA SER A 64 -8.15 -1.77 17.58
C SER A 64 -7.76 -1.50 19.04
N LEU A 65 -8.73 -1.59 19.95
CA LEU A 65 -8.53 -1.43 21.39
C LEU A 65 -7.93 -2.69 22.02
N LEU A 66 -6.99 -2.49 22.94
CA LEU A 66 -6.41 -3.59 23.73
C LEU A 66 -7.51 -4.36 24.47
N GLY A 67 -7.41 -5.68 24.44
CA GLY A 67 -8.38 -6.59 25.03
C GLY A 67 -9.60 -6.91 24.15
N ASP A 68 -9.88 -6.14 23.09
CA ASP A 68 -11.02 -6.40 22.20
C ASP A 68 -10.67 -7.38 21.06
N TYR A 69 -11.70 -7.96 20.44
CA TYR A 69 -11.57 -8.71 19.20
C TYR A 69 -11.18 -7.78 18.05
N PHE A 70 -10.29 -8.24 17.18
CA PHE A 70 -9.90 -7.55 15.96
C PHE A 70 -9.77 -8.53 14.81
N ALA A 71 -10.36 -8.21 13.66
CA ALA A 71 -10.06 -8.91 12.42
C ALA A 71 -10.17 -7.98 11.22
N LEU A 72 -9.54 -8.39 10.14
CA LEU A 72 -9.62 -7.77 8.83
C LEU A 72 -10.45 -8.67 7.91
N ARG A 73 -11.27 -8.07 7.06
CA ARG A 73 -12.05 -8.82 6.07
C ARG A 73 -12.12 -8.06 4.75
N ILE A 74 -12.12 -8.80 3.66
CA ILE A 74 -12.35 -8.28 2.32
C ILE A 74 -13.69 -8.83 1.82
N SER A 75 -14.49 -7.97 1.21
CA SER A 75 -15.78 -8.32 0.63
C SER A 75 -15.97 -7.66 -0.73
N ASN A 76 -17.08 -7.98 -1.39
CA ASN A 76 -17.41 -7.49 -2.73
C ASN A 76 -16.35 -7.88 -3.78
N VAL A 77 -15.88 -9.13 -3.70
CA VAL A 77 -14.98 -9.74 -4.70
C VAL A 77 -15.70 -10.87 -5.42
N LEU A 78 -15.12 -11.39 -6.51
CA LEU A 78 -15.69 -12.57 -7.17
C LEU A 78 -15.74 -13.78 -6.21
N PRO A 79 -16.83 -14.57 -6.22
CA PRO A 79 -16.87 -15.84 -5.52
C PRO A 79 -15.70 -16.75 -5.91
N GLY A 80 -14.99 -17.30 -4.93
CA GLY A 80 -13.79 -18.12 -5.19
C GLY A 80 -12.57 -17.33 -5.67
N ALA A 81 -12.61 -15.99 -5.68
CA ALA A 81 -11.44 -15.18 -6.03
C ALA A 81 -10.28 -15.48 -5.08
N HIS A 82 -9.08 -15.63 -5.66
CA HIS A 82 -7.85 -15.69 -4.90
C HIS A 82 -7.29 -14.28 -4.70
N GLY A 83 -6.73 -14.03 -3.53
CA GLY A 83 -6.11 -12.75 -3.22
C GLY A 83 -5.15 -12.85 -2.05
N CYS A 84 -4.60 -11.72 -1.67
CA CYS A 84 -3.82 -11.58 -0.46
C CYS A 84 -4.07 -10.23 0.22
N VAL A 85 -3.92 -10.21 1.53
CA VAL A 85 -3.73 -8.96 2.27
C VAL A 85 -2.23 -8.76 2.42
N ILE A 86 -1.77 -7.59 2.01
CA ILE A 86 -0.43 -7.11 2.30
C ILE A 86 -0.54 -6.23 3.52
N TYR A 87 0.38 -6.37 4.47
CA TYR A 87 0.43 -5.49 5.64
C TYR A 87 1.87 -5.25 6.11
N SER A 88 2.09 -4.10 6.74
CA SER A 88 3.42 -3.63 7.13
C SER A 88 3.32 -2.60 8.28
N PRO A 89 4.33 -2.48 9.16
CA PRO A 89 4.38 -1.43 10.17
C PRO A 89 4.62 -0.03 9.61
N ALA A 90 5.05 0.06 8.35
CA ALA A 90 5.24 1.29 7.60
C ALA A 90 4.31 1.37 6.39
N ASP A 91 4.03 2.58 5.92
CA ASP A 91 3.21 2.86 4.74
C ASP A 91 3.98 3.77 3.77
N THR A 92 4.25 3.28 2.57
CA THR A 92 4.92 4.01 1.49
C THR A 92 4.08 3.90 0.22
N PRO A 93 3.24 4.92 -0.10
CA PRO A 93 2.43 4.91 -1.32
C PRO A 93 3.30 4.79 -2.57
N MET A 94 2.98 3.82 -3.42
CA MET A 94 3.68 3.50 -4.66
C MET A 94 2.67 3.44 -5.81
N ALA A 95 2.79 4.37 -6.76
CA ALA A 95 1.94 4.36 -7.94
C ALA A 95 2.20 3.09 -8.78
N MET A 96 1.13 2.43 -9.20
CA MET A 96 1.16 1.19 -9.97
C MET A 96 0.36 1.36 -11.28
N PRO A 97 0.89 2.11 -12.28
CA PRO A 97 0.12 2.51 -13.47
C PRO A 97 -0.44 1.33 -14.27
N LYS A 98 0.26 0.19 -14.31
CA LYS A 98 -0.21 -1.03 -14.97
C LYS A 98 -1.55 -1.52 -14.42
N TYR A 99 -1.82 -1.24 -13.14
CA TYR A 99 -3.00 -1.70 -12.41
C TYR A 99 -3.99 -0.55 -12.12
N GLY A 100 -3.67 0.69 -12.52
CA GLY A 100 -4.47 1.87 -12.20
C GLY A 100 -4.61 2.13 -10.70
N ALA A 101 -3.65 1.63 -9.90
CA ALA A 101 -3.72 1.61 -8.44
C ALA A 101 -2.58 2.41 -7.81
N VAL A 102 -2.72 2.69 -6.52
CA VAL A 102 -1.62 3.04 -5.64
C VAL A 102 -1.52 1.91 -4.59
N PHE A 103 -0.33 1.34 -4.50
CA PHE A 103 -0.03 0.26 -3.58
C PHE A 103 0.61 0.85 -2.33
N HIS A 104 0.26 0.34 -1.15
CA HIS A 104 0.76 0.82 0.14
C HIS A 104 1.71 -0.18 0.83
N PRO A 105 2.86 -0.56 0.23
CA PRO A 105 3.84 -1.40 0.89
C PRO A 105 4.61 -0.64 1.95
N GLY A 106 5.31 -1.37 2.80
CA GLY A 106 6.39 -0.82 3.62
C GLY A 106 7.33 -1.91 4.10
N PRO A 107 8.57 -1.56 4.49
CA PRO A 107 9.46 -2.48 5.19
C PRO A 107 9.04 -2.61 6.66
N VAL A 108 8.91 -3.78 7.29
CA VAL A 108 8.91 -5.16 6.80
C VAL A 108 7.52 -5.54 6.28
N MET A 109 7.45 -6.12 5.08
CA MET A 109 6.18 -6.47 4.42
C MET A 109 5.81 -7.92 4.71
N PHE A 110 4.56 -8.15 5.12
CA PHE A 110 3.96 -9.45 5.31
C PHE A 110 2.80 -9.65 4.35
N THR A 111 2.49 -10.91 4.03
CA THR A 111 1.44 -11.27 3.10
C THR A 111 0.60 -12.41 3.66
N TRP A 112 -0.71 -12.26 3.64
CA TRP A 112 -1.65 -13.31 4.05
C TRP A 112 -2.55 -13.71 2.86
N PRO A 113 -2.34 -14.88 2.24
CA PRO A 113 -3.16 -15.32 1.13
C PRO A 113 -4.56 -15.73 1.61
N PHE A 114 -5.57 -15.58 0.75
CA PHE A 114 -6.93 -16.06 1.02
C PHE A 114 -7.63 -16.49 -0.28
N THR A 115 -8.74 -17.20 -0.10
CA THR A 115 -9.72 -17.46 -1.17
C THR A 115 -11.08 -17.03 -0.66
N ALA A 116 -11.82 -16.24 -1.44
CA ALA A 116 -13.14 -15.79 -1.08
C ALA A 116 -14.15 -16.95 -1.11
N ASP A 117 -15.15 -16.89 -0.24
CA ASP A 117 -16.24 -17.85 -0.21
C ASP A 117 -17.22 -17.66 -1.39
N GLN A 118 -18.35 -18.37 -1.37
CA GLN A 118 -19.37 -18.30 -2.41
C GLN A 118 -20.09 -16.93 -2.47
N ASN A 119 -19.98 -16.11 -1.43
CA ASN A 119 -20.57 -14.78 -1.36
C ASN A 119 -19.57 -13.68 -1.74
N GLY A 120 -18.34 -14.04 -2.14
CA GLY A 120 -17.31 -13.05 -2.44
C GLY A 120 -16.76 -12.38 -1.18
N VAL A 121 -16.65 -13.14 -0.09
CA VAL A 121 -16.16 -12.66 1.21
C VAL A 121 -14.96 -13.49 1.65
N SER A 122 -13.89 -12.84 2.11
CA SER A 122 -12.73 -13.54 2.65
C SER A 122 -13.04 -14.19 4.02
N PRO A 123 -12.30 -15.23 4.43
CA PRO A 123 -12.22 -15.57 5.85
C PRO A 123 -11.71 -14.37 6.67
N PRO A 124 -11.86 -14.38 8.01
CA PRO A 124 -11.14 -13.44 8.87
C PRO A 124 -9.63 -13.47 8.59
N ILE A 125 -9.01 -12.31 8.46
CA ILE A 125 -7.58 -12.12 8.22
C ILE A 125 -7.01 -11.36 9.40
N LEU A 126 -5.81 -11.73 9.86
CA LEU A 126 -5.21 -11.17 11.08
C LEU A 126 -6.18 -11.18 12.28
N GLU A 127 -6.88 -12.30 12.44
CA GLU A 127 -7.85 -12.47 13.52
C GLU A 127 -7.13 -12.59 14.86
N LEU A 128 -7.40 -11.63 15.74
CA LEU A 128 -6.98 -11.62 17.13
C LEU A 128 -8.24 -11.77 17.99
N GLN A 129 -8.34 -12.88 18.71
CA GLN A 129 -9.43 -13.09 19.68
C GLN A 129 -9.45 -12.01 20.76
N SER A 130 -8.28 -11.48 21.09
CA SER A 130 -8.08 -10.33 21.96
C SER A 130 -6.76 -9.64 21.59
N VAL A 131 -6.76 -8.32 21.41
CA VAL A 131 -5.53 -7.56 21.12
C VAL A 131 -4.64 -7.50 22.38
N ASP A 132 -3.48 -8.16 22.32
CA ASP A 132 -2.51 -8.23 23.42
C ASP A 132 -1.87 -6.86 23.74
N LEU A 133 -1.50 -6.63 25.00
CA LEU A 133 -0.82 -5.40 25.44
C LEU A 133 0.49 -5.11 24.68
N ALA A 134 1.15 -6.14 24.14
CA ALA A 134 2.33 -6.00 23.29
C ALA A 134 2.05 -5.22 21.99
N PHE A 135 0.80 -5.11 21.56
CA PHE A 135 0.41 -4.30 20.40
C PHE A 135 0.21 -2.82 20.72
N MET A 136 0.33 -2.39 21.99
CA MET A 136 0.13 -0.99 22.36
C MET A 136 1.07 -0.04 21.57
N GLY A 137 0.48 0.88 20.81
CA GLY A 137 1.19 1.84 19.98
C GLY A 137 1.74 1.27 18.67
N VAL A 138 1.48 -0.02 18.38
CA VAL A 138 1.82 -0.63 17.09
C VAL A 138 0.95 -0.02 15.99
N LYS A 139 1.60 0.36 14.90
CA LYS A 139 0.98 0.83 13.67
C LYS A 139 1.07 -0.25 12.63
N MET A 140 0.06 -0.30 11.78
CA MET A 140 0.03 -1.18 10.63
C MET A 140 -0.71 -0.49 9.49
N ALA A 141 -0.19 -0.59 8.28
CA ALA A 141 -0.97 -0.39 7.07
C ALA A 141 -1.29 -1.76 6.48
N ALA A 142 -2.50 -1.94 5.96
CA ALA A 142 -2.95 -3.14 5.29
C ALA A 142 -3.72 -2.78 4.01
N GLN A 143 -3.56 -3.58 2.95
CA GLN A 143 -4.29 -3.41 1.69
C GLN A 143 -4.57 -4.78 1.07
N GLY A 144 -5.76 -4.94 0.51
CA GLY A 144 -6.17 -6.14 -0.20
C GLY A 144 -5.79 -6.08 -1.67
N ILE A 145 -5.28 -7.19 -2.19
CA ILE A 145 -4.97 -7.40 -3.61
C ILE A 145 -5.71 -8.65 -4.05
N ILE A 146 -6.54 -8.53 -5.10
CA ILE A 146 -7.43 -9.59 -5.54
C ILE A 146 -7.19 -9.88 -7.01
N LEU A 147 -7.03 -11.16 -7.35
CA LEU A 147 -6.94 -11.58 -8.75
C LEU A 147 -8.34 -11.49 -9.38
N ASP A 148 -8.48 -10.60 -10.36
CA ASP A 148 -9.74 -10.33 -11.05
C ASP A 148 -9.46 -10.09 -12.53
N PRO A 149 -9.89 -10.99 -13.44
CA PRO A 149 -9.60 -10.86 -14.87
C PRO A 149 -10.18 -9.60 -15.55
N GLN A 150 -11.20 -8.97 -14.96
CA GLN A 150 -11.79 -7.73 -15.50
C GLN A 150 -11.17 -6.46 -14.92
N ALA A 151 -10.40 -6.57 -13.84
CA ALA A 151 -9.67 -5.42 -13.30
C ALA A 151 -8.50 -5.03 -14.22
N GLN A 152 -8.11 -3.75 -14.17
CA GLN A 152 -6.96 -3.27 -14.94
C GLN A 152 -5.69 -4.04 -14.54
N GLY A 153 -5.01 -4.64 -15.51
CA GLY A 153 -3.82 -5.45 -15.26
C GLY A 153 -4.09 -6.80 -14.59
N GLY A 154 -5.36 -7.21 -14.47
CA GLY A 154 -5.79 -8.50 -13.91
C GLY A 154 -5.87 -8.54 -12.38
N VAL A 155 -5.82 -7.39 -11.72
CA VAL A 155 -5.77 -7.27 -10.26
C VAL A 155 -6.58 -6.07 -9.79
N ALA A 156 -7.48 -6.29 -8.82
CA ALA A 156 -8.19 -5.24 -8.11
C ALA A 156 -7.54 -4.96 -6.75
N PHE A 157 -7.54 -3.70 -6.34
CA PHE A 157 -7.02 -3.25 -5.05
C PHE A 157 -8.19 -2.74 -4.21
N THR A 158 -8.12 -2.96 -2.90
CA THR A 158 -9.01 -2.26 -1.96
C THR A 158 -8.42 -0.90 -1.59
N ASP A 159 -9.21 -0.10 -0.86
CA ASP A 159 -8.66 0.97 -0.03
C ASP A 159 -7.61 0.41 0.93
N ALA A 160 -6.61 1.22 1.28
CA ALA A 160 -5.68 0.86 2.35
C ALA A 160 -6.27 1.23 3.71
N VAL A 161 -6.02 0.39 4.71
CA VAL A 161 -6.39 0.61 6.11
C VAL A 161 -5.13 0.90 6.88
N ARG A 162 -5.07 2.05 7.56
CA ARG A 162 -4.06 2.32 8.58
C ARG A 162 -4.68 2.06 9.94
N VAL A 163 -4.05 1.22 10.75
CA VAL A 163 -4.47 0.86 12.09
C VAL A 163 -3.40 1.29 13.10
N CYS A 164 -3.84 1.89 14.20
CA CYS A 164 -3.08 2.14 15.40
C CYS A 164 -3.75 1.39 16.54
N PHE A 165 -3.04 0.48 17.19
CA PHE A 165 -3.55 -0.23 18.36
C PHE A 165 -3.28 0.57 19.64
N GLY A 166 -4.28 0.63 20.53
CA GLY A 166 -4.23 1.53 21.69
C GLY A 166 -5.22 1.18 22.80
N ASP A 167 -5.18 1.92 23.90
CA ASP A 167 -5.97 1.62 25.11
C ASP A 167 -7.40 2.21 25.05
N LYS A 168 -8.35 1.55 25.72
CA LYS A 168 -9.76 1.94 25.91
C LYS A 168 -9.89 3.26 26.63
N THR A 169 -8.99 3.57 27.54
CA THR A 169 -9.07 4.79 28.37
C THR A 169 -8.89 6.08 27.57
N GLN A 170 -8.43 5.98 26.32
CA GLN A 170 -8.17 7.15 25.46
C GLN A 170 -9.00 7.18 24.17
N ALA A 171 -9.94 6.25 23.99
CA ALA A 171 -10.90 6.35 22.89
C ALA A 171 -11.71 7.66 23.07
N PRO A 172 -11.88 8.48 22.01
CA PRO A 172 -12.86 9.56 22.05
C PRO A 172 -14.22 8.93 22.40
N GLN A 173 -14.89 9.44 23.44
CA GLN A 173 -16.29 9.06 23.65
C GLN A 173 -17.08 9.43 22.38
N PRO A 174 -17.98 8.54 21.90
CA PRO A 174 -18.78 8.79 20.71
C PRO A 174 -19.66 10.04 20.85
#